data_AF-A0A428SXF2-F1
#
_entry.id   AF-A0A428SXF2-F1
#
_cell.length_a   1.000
_cell.length_b   1.000
_cell.length_c   1.000
_cell.angle_alpha   90.00
_cell.angle_beta   90.00
_cell.angle_gamma   90.00
#
_symmetry.space_group_name_H-M   'P 1'
#
loop_
_entity.id
_entity.type
_entity.pdbx_description
1 polymer ?
#
loop_
_entity_poly.entity_id
_entity_poly.type
_entity_poly.pdbx_seq_one_letter_code
_entity_poly.pdbx_strand_id
1 'polypeptide(L)'
;MPPITDTFWPSLKAQLLRPDSTVSNCCISCTICYENVDLGSAAAAATHESAHTAVVLPCGHIFGSSCLAFWQQSLVDRGQDPSCPTCRLVTIHEGCKHPVRPLYIPLENRQSANDALGNTTTTTTTTTKVEKSVRSFVKAVDGFLDTATTKQKRREAFSRVPPTIPEGGVLNNLCSCCYVEDAIRTLTSLIYSIPDHLSANLAEDEFVGAAATVGNGMWILCSRERRRLATIRKGIEQVEGDLDGCRQLERIIEADSCSRWLGMDLKGITFCFKIYAWE
;
A
#
# COMPACT_ATOMS: atom_id res chain seq x y z
N MET A 1 0.34 -22.75 21.19
CA MET A 1 1.42 -22.77 20.18
C MET A 1 2.48 -21.76 20.60
N PRO A 2 3.78 -22.01 20.37
CA PRO A 2 4.80 -20.99 20.58
C PRO A 2 4.54 -19.77 19.69
N PRO A 3 4.99 -18.57 20.09
CA PRO A 3 4.80 -17.37 19.29
C PRO A 3 5.58 -17.47 17.97
N ILE A 4 5.02 -16.88 16.91
CA ILE A 4 5.69 -16.72 15.62
C ILE A 4 6.71 -15.58 15.75
N THR A 5 7.99 -15.88 15.55
CA THR A 5 9.10 -14.93 15.79
C THR A 5 9.93 -14.63 14.54
N ASP A 6 9.56 -15.19 13.38
CA ASP A 6 10.31 -15.02 12.14
C ASP A 6 10.38 -13.55 11.70
N THR A 7 11.62 -13.06 11.60
CA THR A 7 11.96 -11.70 11.14
C THR A 7 12.15 -11.62 9.63
N PHE A 8 11.78 -12.68 8.91
CA PHE A 8 11.88 -12.81 7.46
C PHE A 8 10.51 -13.01 6.84
N TRP A 9 10.08 -12.05 6.02
CA TRP A 9 8.73 -11.95 5.48
C TRP A 9 8.27 -13.18 4.71
N PRO A 10 9.04 -13.79 3.79
CA PRO A 10 8.59 -14.99 3.09
C PRO A 10 8.19 -16.13 4.04
N SER A 11 8.99 -16.37 5.08
CA SER A 11 8.69 -17.38 6.11
C SER A 11 7.48 -16.97 6.97
N LEU A 12 7.44 -15.71 7.41
CA LEU A 12 6.33 -15.18 8.21
C LEU A 12 5.00 -15.24 7.44
N LYS A 13 4.98 -14.79 6.18
CA LYS A 13 3.83 -14.83 5.28
C LYS A 13 3.33 -16.26 5.09
N ALA A 14 4.23 -17.22 4.87
CA ALA A 14 3.87 -18.63 4.73
C ALA A 14 3.22 -19.20 6.01
N GLN A 15 3.66 -18.76 7.19
CA GLN A 15 3.05 -19.14 8.47
C GLN A 15 1.70 -18.46 8.69
N LEU A 16 1.58 -17.15 8.43
CA LEU A 16 0.34 -16.39 8.59
C LEU A 16 -0.77 -16.84 7.64
N LEU A 17 -0.42 -17.42 6.49
CA LEU A 17 -1.36 -18.01 5.53
C LEU A 17 -1.92 -19.37 6.01
N ARG A 18 -1.39 -19.96 7.08
CA ARG A 18 -1.95 -21.18 7.67
C ARG A 18 -3.30 -20.88 8.34
N PRO A 19 -4.26 -21.84 8.33
CA PRO A 19 -5.60 -21.61 8.87
C PRO A 19 -5.60 -21.19 10.33
N ASP A 20 -4.78 -21.87 11.15
CA ASP A 20 -4.78 -21.78 12.62
C ASP A 20 -3.92 -20.64 13.17
N SER A 21 -3.28 -19.85 12.30
CA SER A 21 -2.42 -18.74 12.71
C SER A 21 -3.20 -17.46 12.95
N THR A 22 -2.93 -16.81 14.08
CA THR A 22 -3.43 -15.48 14.44
C THR A 22 -2.25 -14.51 14.55
N VAL A 23 -2.43 -13.29 14.06
CA VAL A 23 -1.46 -12.18 14.16
C VAL A 23 -1.13 -11.87 15.63
N SER A 24 -2.09 -12.07 16.54
CA SER A 24 -1.91 -11.92 17.99
C SER A 24 -0.84 -12.83 18.58
N ASN A 25 -0.43 -13.88 17.87
CA ASN A 25 0.62 -14.80 18.30
C ASN A 25 1.99 -14.45 17.70
N CYS A 26 2.13 -13.32 17.00
CA CYS A 26 3.39 -12.86 16.45
C CYS A 26 4.15 -12.00 17.48
N CYS A 27 5.42 -12.32 17.68
CA CYS A 27 6.36 -11.62 18.54
C CYS A 27 7.66 -11.42 17.74
N ILE A 28 7.65 -10.45 16.83
CA ILE A 28 8.75 -10.24 15.87
C ILE A 28 9.70 -9.21 16.48
N SER A 29 10.95 -9.60 16.70
CA SER A 29 11.96 -8.68 17.22
C SER A 29 12.65 -7.91 16.08
N CYS A 30 12.78 -6.60 16.25
CA CYS A 30 13.60 -5.77 15.37
C CYS A 30 15.07 -6.16 15.55
N THR A 31 15.75 -6.52 14.48
CA THR A 31 17.17 -6.94 14.57
C THR A 31 18.15 -5.78 14.77
N ILE A 32 17.67 -4.53 14.83
CA ILE A 32 18.47 -3.33 15.12
C ILE A 32 18.48 -3.01 16.62
N CYS A 33 17.30 -2.91 17.25
CA CYS A 33 17.18 -2.54 18.67
C CYS A 33 16.83 -3.73 19.59
N TYR A 34 16.50 -4.89 19.02
CA TYR A 34 16.05 -6.11 19.73
C TYR A 34 14.71 -6.01 20.46
N GLU A 35 14.00 -4.88 20.31
CA GLU A 35 12.63 -4.72 20.80
C GLU A 35 11.60 -5.30 19.82
N ASN A 36 10.40 -5.62 20.30
CA ASN A 36 9.34 -6.17 19.45
C ASN A 36 8.71 -5.07 18.58
N VAL A 37 8.52 -5.38 17.29
CA VAL A 37 7.86 -4.45 16.35
C VAL A 37 6.34 -4.50 16.50
N ASP A 38 5.71 -3.34 16.33
CA ASP A 38 4.26 -3.24 16.32
C ASP A 38 3.70 -3.73 14.99
N LEU A 39 2.77 -4.68 15.05
CA LEU A 39 2.07 -5.20 13.87
C LEU A 39 0.73 -4.48 13.64
N GLY A 40 0.46 -3.40 14.39
CA GLY A 40 -0.74 -2.56 14.29
C GLY A 40 -0.83 -1.74 12.99
N SER A 41 -2.02 -1.20 12.70
CA SER A 41 -2.33 -0.62 11.39
C SER A 41 -1.49 0.61 11.02
N ALA A 42 -1.19 0.76 9.72
CA ALA A 42 -0.59 1.97 9.16
C ALA A 42 -1.43 3.25 9.39
N ALA A 43 -2.75 3.10 9.62
CA ALA A 43 -3.65 4.21 9.96
C ALA A 43 -3.48 4.69 11.41
N ALA A 44 -3.13 3.80 12.35
CA ALA A 44 -2.80 4.15 13.73
C ALA A 44 -1.37 4.73 13.87
N ALA A 45 -0.47 4.39 12.95
CA ALA A 45 0.89 4.95 12.90
C ALA A 45 0.92 6.45 12.55
N ALA A 46 -0.17 7.02 12.02
CA ALA A 46 -0.26 8.43 11.66
C ALA A 46 -0.51 9.38 12.85
N THR A 47 -0.85 8.86 14.04
CA THR A 47 -1.33 9.69 15.18
C THR A 47 -0.43 9.70 16.41
N HIS A 48 0.63 8.88 16.50
CA HIS A 48 1.53 8.88 17.66
C HIS A 48 3.00 8.69 17.30
N GLU A 49 3.87 9.52 17.91
CA GLU A 49 5.35 9.57 17.80
C GLU A 49 6.11 8.33 18.33
N SER A 50 5.53 7.13 18.27
CA SER A 50 6.18 5.88 18.72
C SER A 50 5.95 4.72 17.74
N ALA A 51 5.94 4.96 16.43
CA ALA A 51 5.62 3.92 15.47
C ALA A 51 6.81 2.99 15.22
N HIS A 52 7.21 2.16 16.19
CA HIS A 52 8.15 1.04 15.97
C HIS A 52 7.46 -0.10 15.17
N THR A 53 6.73 0.28 14.12
CA THR A 53 5.83 -0.56 13.33
C THR A 53 6.61 -1.43 12.37
N ALA A 54 6.16 -2.67 12.20
CA ALA A 54 6.77 -3.66 11.34
C ALA A 54 6.73 -3.22 9.86
N VAL A 55 7.91 -3.09 9.28
CA VAL A 55 8.10 -2.84 7.85
C VAL A 55 9.04 -3.87 7.25
N VAL A 56 8.84 -4.15 5.97
CA VAL A 56 9.61 -5.13 5.19
C VAL A 56 10.34 -4.43 4.04
N LEU A 57 11.61 -4.81 3.85
CA LEU A 57 12.41 -4.42 2.68
C LEU A 57 12.23 -5.40 1.52
N PRO A 58 12.62 -5.03 0.28
CA PRO A 58 12.54 -5.93 -0.89
C PRO A 58 13.30 -7.25 -0.72
N CYS A 59 14.34 -7.27 0.11
CA CYS A 59 15.06 -8.50 0.46
C CYS A 59 14.26 -9.46 1.36
N GLY A 60 13.16 -9.01 1.94
CA GLY A 60 12.32 -9.78 2.86
C GLY A 60 12.63 -9.61 4.35
N HIS A 61 13.67 -8.87 4.74
CA HIS A 61 13.96 -8.62 6.16
C HIS A 61 13.00 -7.60 6.77
N ILE A 62 12.56 -7.89 8.00
CA ILE A 62 11.59 -7.10 8.77
C ILE A 62 12.30 -6.29 9.86
N PHE A 63 11.89 -5.04 10.03
CA PHE A 63 12.42 -4.11 11.03
C PHE A 63 11.30 -3.23 11.59
N GLY A 64 11.57 -2.56 12.72
CA GLY A 64 10.76 -1.42 13.14
C GLY A 64 11.05 -0.21 12.24
N SER A 65 10.01 0.47 11.78
CA SER A 65 10.13 1.54 10.78
C SER A 65 11.05 2.68 11.24
N SER A 66 10.95 3.09 12.51
CA SER A 66 11.81 4.13 13.10
C SER A 66 13.30 3.71 13.11
N CYS A 67 13.60 2.48 13.49
CA CYS A 67 14.98 1.97 13.52
C CYS A 67 15.57 1.84 12.11
N LEU A 68 14.77 1.35 11.15
CA LEU A 68 15.22 1.26 9.77
C LEU A 68 15.46 2.65 9.15
N ALA A 69 14.57 3.61 9.42
CA ALA A 69 14.74 4.99 8.96
C ALA A 69 16.03 5.60 9.50
N PHE A 70 16.30 5.46 10.81
CA PHE A 70 17.54 5.92 11.42
C PHE A 70 18.78 5.25 10.80
N TRP A 71 18.73 3.92 10.60
CA TRP A 71 19.81 3.18 9.96
C TRP A 71 20.11 3.70 8.55
N GLN A 72 19.08 3.82 7.71
CA GLN A 72 19.22 4.30 6.33
C GLN A 72 19.76 5.74 6.30
N GLN A 73 19.25 6.62 7.17
CA GLN A 73 19.75 8.00 7.27
C GLN A 73 21.23 8.02 7.66
N SER A 74 21.65 7.19 8.63
CA SER A 74 23.06 7.13 9.05
C SER A 74 24.01 6.68 7.94
N LEU A 75 23.55 5.87 6.98
CA LEU A 75 24.34 5.51 5.80
C LEU A 75 24.47 6.70 4.85
N VAL A 76 23.35 7.38 4.57
CA VAL A 76 23.33 8.58 3.72
C VAL A 76 24.24 9.67 4.28
N ASP A 77 24.20 9.92 5.58
CA ASP A 77 25.04 10.91 6.26
C ASP A 77 26.55 10.58 6.16
N ARG A 78 26.88 9.30 5.99
CA ARG A 78 28.25 8.80 5.74
C ARG A 78 28.62 8.74 4.25
N GLY A 79 27.75 9.23 3.36
CA GLY A 79 27.94 9.15 1.91
C GLY A 79 27.86 7.72 1.37
N GLN A 80 27.12 6.83 2.04
CA GLN A 80 26.93 5.44 1.64
C GLN A 80 25.49 5.20 1.15
N ASP A 81 25.35 4.27 0.21
CA ASP A 81 24.05 3.85 -0.28
C ASP A 81 23.24 3.16 0.83
N PRO A 82 21.94 3.50 0.97
CA PRO A 82 21.05 2.79 1.89
C PRO A 82 21.05 1.29 1.60
N SER A 83 21.17 0.49 2.66
CA SER A 83 21.23 -0.96 2.55
C SER A 83 20.54 -1.66 3.71
N CYS A 84 20.13 -2.90 3.48
CA CYS A 84 19.55 -3.74 4.52
C CYS A 84 20.55 -3.99 5.67
N PRO A 85 20.18 -3.74 6.94
CA PRO A 85 21.05 -4.04 8.07
C PRO A 85 21.48 -5.51 8.16
N THR A 86 20.62 -6.43 7.73
CA THR A 86 20.85 -7.88 7.87
C THR A 86 21.67 -8.46 6.72
N CYS A 87 21.23 -8.26 5.47
CA CYS A 87 21.88 -8.88 4.30
C CYS A 87 22.70 -7.91 3.44
N ARG A 88 22.74 -6.62 3.80
CA ARG A 88 23.48 -5.57 3.08
C ARG A 88 23.06 -5.36 1.62
N LEU A 89 21.92 -5.91 1.20
CA LEU A 89 21.35 -5.58 -0.10
C LEU A 89 21.17 -4.07 -0.19
N VAL A 90 21.73 -3.45 -1.24
CA VAL A 90 21.54 -2.03 -1.53
C VAL A 90 20.08 -1.80 -1.92
N THR A 91 19.45 -0.81 -1.28
CA THR A 91 18.04 -0.50 -1.44
C THR A 91 17.90 0.85 -2.13
N ILE A 92 18.28 0.90 -3.41
CA ILE A 92 18.15 2.08 -4.28
C ILE A 92 17.44 1.68 -5.58
N HIS A 93 16.56 2.55 -6.07
CA HIS A 93 15.96 2.41 -7.39
C HIS A 93 16.96 2.81 -8.48
N GLU A 94 17.28 1.91 -9.41
CA GLU A 94 18.36 2.13 -10.39
C GLU A 94 18.15 3.32 -11.32
N GLY A 95 16.91 3.61 -11.72
CA GLY A 95 16.57 4.68 -12.66
C GLY A 95 16.53 6.06 -12.02
N CYS A 96 15.92 6.21 -10.84
CA CYS A 96 15.78 7.51 -10.16
C CYS A 96 16.79 7.75 -9.03
N LYS A 97 17.57 6.74 -8.64
CA LYS A 97 18.56 6.77 -7.56
C LYS A 97 18.00 7.13 -6.17
N HIS A 98 16.68 7.14 -6.02
CA HIS A 98 16.05 7.32 -4.71
C HIS A 98 16.14 6.04 -3.87
N PRO A 99 16.26 6.16 -2.53
CA PRO A 99 16.17 5.02 -1.62
C PRO A 99 14.83 4.30 -1.77
N VAL A 100 14.86 2.97 -1.69
CA VAL A 100 13.64 2.17 -1.68
C VAL A 100 12.94 2.35 -0.34
N ARG A 101 11.68 2.78 -0.40
CA ARG A 101 10.83 2.85 0.79
C ARG A 101 10.43 1.44 1.23
N PRO A 102 10.55 1.11 2.52
CA PRO A 102 10.05 -0.16 3.03
C PRO A 102 8.51 -0.15 3.02
N LEU A 103 7.90 -1.33 3.00
CA LEU A 103 6.45 -1.46 3.03
C LEU A 103 5.98 -1.89 4.41
N TYR A 104 4.90 -1.29 4.90
CA TYR A 104 4.24 -1.74 6.11
C TYR A 104 3.65 -3.12 5.90
N ILE A 105 3.78 -3.99 6.90
CA ILE A 105 3.15 -5.30 6.87
C ILE A 105 1.67 -5.12 7.27
N PRO A 106 0.70 -5.32 6.37
CA PRO A 106 -0.71 -5.07 6.65
C PRO A 106 -1.31 -6.24 7.44
N LEU A 107 -1.03 -6.28 8.75
CA LEU A 107 -1.63 -7.25 9.65
C LEU A 107 -2.81 -6.59 10.36
N GLU A 108 -3.98 -6.52 9.71
CA GLU A 108 -5.18 -5.98 10.35
C GLU A 108 -5.50 -6.73 11.65
N ASN A 109 -5.82 -5.97 12.69
CA ASN A 109 -6.21 -6.49 13.99
C ASN A 109 -7.65 -7.01 13.89
N ARG A 110 -7.83 -8.33 13.99
CA ARG A 110 -9.11 -9.07 13.83
C ARG A 110 -10.28 -8.66 14.73
N GLN A 111 -10.11 -7.72 15.66
CA GLN A 111 -11.06 -7.54 16.77
C GLN A 111 -12.35 -6.80 16.37
N SER A 112 -12.34 -5.91 15.37
CA SER A 112 -13.50 -5.06 15.08
C SER A 112 -14.69 -5.77 14.39
N ALA A 113 -14.52 -7.00 13.89
CA ALA A 113 -15.60 -7.74 13.21
C ALA A 113 -16.39 -8.68 14.13
N ASN A 114 -15.80 -9.10 15.26
CA ASN A 114 -16.42 -10.08 16.15
C ASN A 114 -17.30 -9.45 17.25
N ASP A 115 -17.10 -8.17 17.56
CA ASP A 115 -17.86 -7.50 18.64
C ASP A 115 -19.27 -7.05 18.21
N ALA A 116 -19.60 -7.12 16.91
CA ALA A 116 -20.92 -6.73 16.39
C ALA A 116 -21.97 -7.87 16.36
N LEU A 117 -21.60 -9.10 16.73
CA LEU A 117 -22.49 -10.28 16.68
C LEU A 117 -22.65 -10.99 18.03
N GLY A 118 -22.42 -10.27 19.14
CA GLY A 118 -22.40 -10.84 20.50
C GLY A 118 -23.66 -10.59 21.35
N ASN A 119 -24.58 -9.74 20.91
CA ASN A 119 -25.64 -9.20 21.77
C ASN A 119 -27.03 -9.29 21.14
N THR A 120 -27.48 -10.53 20.92
CA THR A 120 -28.91 -10.83 20.78
C THR A 120 -29.32 -11.86 21.84
N THR A 121 -29.87 -11.35 22.95
CA THR A 121 -30.50 -12.13 24.01
C THR A 121 -31.57 -13.04 23.42
N THR A 122 -31.31 -14.35 23.38
CA THR A 122 -32.28 -15.34 22.90
C THR A 122 -33.05 -15.91 24.08
N THR A 123 -34.33 -15.57 24.17
CA THR A 123 -35.30 -16.12 25.13
C THR A 123 -35.47 -17.63 24.92
N THR A 124 -35.42 -18.39 26.01
CA THR A 124 -35.48 -19.85 26.04
C THR A 124 -36.89 -20.36 25.79
N THR A 125 -37.12 -21.02 24.65
CA THR A 125 -38.29 -21.88 24.43
C THR A 125 -37.82 -23.29 24.10
N THR A 126 -38.55 -24.30 24.58
CA THR A 126 -38.30 -25.74 24.46
C THR A 126 -38.19 -26.15 22.98
N THR A 127 -36.97 -26.39 22.52
CA THR A 127 -36.67 -26.72 21.12
C THR A 127 -36.65 -28.24 20.89
N THR A 128 -37.21 -28.68 19.76
CA THR A 128 -37.21 -30.10 19.37
C THR A 128 -35.81 -30.54 18.90
N LYS A 129 -35.52 -31.86 18.94
CA LYS A 129 -34.23 -32.43 18.50
C LYS A 129 -33.84 -32.01 17.07
N VAL A 130 -34.84 -31.82 16.20
CA VAL A 130 -34.65 -31.37 14.81
C VAL A 130 -34.16 -29.93 14.76
N GLU A 131 -34.75 -29.02 15.55
CA GLU A 131 -34.36 -27.62 15.58
C GLU A 131 -32.93 -27.42 16.11
N LYS A 132 -32.52 -28.22 17.10
CA LYS A 132 -31.13 -28.23 17.59
C LYS A 132 -30.13 -28.65 16.51
N SER A 133 -30.47 -29.67 15.72
CA SER A 133 -29.64 -30.14 14.61
C SER A 133 -29.53 -29.11 13.49
N VAL A 134 -30.64 -28.46 13.12
CA VAL A 134 -30.65 -27.38 12.12
C VAL A 134 -29.80 -26.20 12.60
N ARG A 135 -29.93 -25.77 13.85
CA ARG A 135 -29.14 -24.67 14.41
C ARG A 135 -27.64 -24.99 14.47
N SER A 136 -27.28 -26.24 14.76
CA SER A 136 -25.89 -26.70 14.73
C SER A 136 -25.32 -26.72 13.31
N PHE A 137 -26.12 -27.11 12.32
CA PHE A 137 -25.72 -27.10 10.92
C PHE A 137 -25.51 -25.67 10.41
N VAL A 138 -26.44 -24.75 10.68
CA VAL A 138 -26.32 -23.33 10.32
C VAL A 138 -25.04 -22.74 10.93
N LYS A 139 -24.78 -22.96 12.22
CA LYS A 139 -23.53 -22.50 12.85
C LYS A 139 -22.26 -23.06 12.21
N ALA A 140 -22.30 -24.32 11.75
CA ALA A 140 -21.16 -24.93 11.07
C ALA A 140 -20.95 -24.33 9.67
N VAL A 141 -22.03 -24.03 8.95
CA VAL A 141 -21.99 -23.35 7.64
C VAL A 141 -21.50 -21.91 7.80
N ASP A 142 -22.03 -21.16 8.76
CA ASP A 142 -21.60 -19.79 9.06
C ASP A 142 -20.11 -19.77 9.42
N GLY A 143 -19.65 -20.67 10.31
CA GLY A 143 -18.23 -20.79 10.65
C GLY A 143 -17.34 -21.18 9.47
N PHE A 144 -17.84 -21.99 8.54
CA PHE A 144 -17.12 -22.32 7.30
C PHE A 144 -17.03 -21.11 6.37
N LEU A 145 -18.12 -20.37 6.17
CA LEU A 145 -18.17 -19.18 5.33
C LEU A 145 -17.29 -18.05 5.90
N ASP A 146 -17.31 -17.84 7.21
CA ASP A 146 -16.43 -16.89 7.89
C ASP A 146 -14.96 -17.27 7.75
N THR A 147 -14.64 -18.56 7.82
CA THR A 147 -13.26 -19.05 7.62
C THR A 147 -12.80 -18.82 6.17
N ALA A 148 -13.66 -19.11 5.19
CA ALA A 148 -13.36 -18.94 3.77
C ALA A 148 -13.17 -17.46 3.41
N THR A 149 -14.08 -16.58 3.85
CA THR A 149 -13.99 -15.12 3.65
C THR A 149 -12.78 -14.53 4.38
N THR A 150 -12.48 -14.98 5.60
CA THR A 150 -11.28 -14.56 6.34
C THR A 150 -9.99 -15.01 5.65
N LYS A 151 -9.97 -16.19 5.03
CA LYS A 151 -8.81 -16.68 4.25
C LYS A 151 -8.60 -15.85 2.99
N GLN A 152 -9.68 -15.48 2.31
CA GLN A 152 -9.63 -14.61 1.14
C GLN A 152 -9.15 -13.20 1.52
N LYS A 153 -9.73 -12.58 2.56
CA LYS A 153 -9.29 -11.28 3.09
C LYS A 153 -7.82 -11.29 3.52
N ARG A 154 -7.34 -12.37 4.17
CA ARG A 154 -5.90 -12.54 4.52
C ARG A 154 -5.01 -12.52 3.28
N ARG A 155 -5.39 -13.24 2.23
CA ARG A 155 -4.64 -13.27 0.97
C ARG A 155 -4.63 -11.90 0.30
N GLU A 156 -5.77 -11.21 0.30
CA GLU A 156 -5.90 -9.85 -0.24
C GLU A 156 -5.07 -8.83 0.55
N ALA A 157 -5.08 -8.87 1.89
CA ALA A 157 -4.23 -8.00 2.71
C ALA A 157 -2.74 -8.24 2.45
N PHE A 158 -2.29 -9.50 2.43
CA PHE A 158 -0.88 -9.81 2.16
C PHE A 158 -0.46 -9.54 0.71
N SER A 159 -1.42 -9.47 -0.22
CA SER A 159 -1.13 -9.08 -1.61
C SER A 159 -0.74 -7.60 -1.77
N ARG A 160 -0.93 -6.76 -0.74
CA ARG A 160 -0.41 -5.39 -0.73
C ARG A 160 1.12 -5.31 -0.58
N VAL A 161 1.75 -6.38 -0.09
CA VAL A 161 3.21 -6.52 -0.14
C VAL A 161 3.54 -7.31 -1.41
N PRO A 162 4.19 -6.69 -2.41
CA PRO A 162 4.61 -7.39 -3.61
C PRO A 162 5.60 -8.51 -3.24
N PRO A 163 5.76 -9.54 -4.08
CA PRO A 163 6.73 -10.60 -3.84
C PRO A 163 8.11 -10.00 -3.53
N THR A 164 8.76 -10.43 -2.45
CA THR A 164 10.15 -10.07 -2.16
C THR A 164 11.09 -10.69 -3.20
N ILE A 165 12.34 -10.24 -3.27
CA ILE A 165 13.35 -10.80 -4.18
C ILE A 165 13.50 -12.32 -4.01
N PRO A 166 13.56 -12.88 -2.78
CA PRO A 166 13.57 -14.34 -2.59
C PRO A 166 12.29 -15.05 -3.06
N GLU A 167 11.17 -14.34 -3.15
CA GLU A 167 9.91 -14.84 -3.73
C GLU A 167 9.86 -14.64 -5.27
N GLY A 168 10.95 -14.22 -5.91
CA GLY A 168 11.01 -13.92 -7.35
C GLY A 168 10.58 -12.51 -7.73
N GLY A 169 10.37 -11.64 -6.74
CA GLY A 169 10.02 -10.25 -6.95
C GLY A 169 11.13 -9.40 -7.51
N VAL A 170 10.74 -8.29 -8.14
CA VAL A 170 11.67 -7.39 -8.82
C VAL A 170 11.53 -5.97 -8.26
N LEU A 171 12.66 -5.31 -8.06
CA LEU A 171 12.71 -3.90 -7.74
C LEU A 171 12.47 -3.09 -9.01
N ASN A 172 11.51 -2.17 -8.99
CA ASN A 172 11.30 -1.30 -10.16
C ASN A 172 12.44 -0.28 -10.30
N ASN A 173 12.75 0.11 -11.53
CA ASN A 173 13.78 1.12 -11.80
C ASN A 173 13.40 2.50 -11.23
N LEU A 174 12.11 2.81 -11.11
CA LEU A 174 11.61 4.05 -10.55
C LEU A 174 10.88 3.78 -9.23
N CYS A 175 11.06 4.66 -8.24
CA CYS A 175 10.19 4.71 -7.07
C CYS A 175 8.77 5.11 -7.47
N SER A 176 7.78 4.83 -6.59
CA SER A 176 6.37 5.15 -6.86
C SER A 176 6.14 6.62 -7.25
N CYS A 177 6.80 7.57 -6.57
CA CYS A 177 6.71 8.99 -6.89
C CYS A 177 7.19 9.28 -8.32
N CYS A 178 8.39 8.84 -8.69
CA CYS A 178 8.93 9.07 -10.04
C CYS A 178 8.16 8.32 -11.11
N TYR A 179 7.63 7.13 -10.80
CA TYR A 179 6.84 6.34 -11.74
C TYR A 179 5.51 7.03 -12.08
N VAL A 180 4.79 7.50 -11.06
CA VAL A 180 3.55 8.27 -11.25
C VAL A 180 3.82 9.62 -11.88
N GLU A 181 4.90 10.31 -11.51
CA GLU A 181 5.29 11.59 -12.12
C GLU A 181 5.60 11.45 -13.61
N ASP A 182 6.30 10.38 -14.02
CA ASP A 182 6.59 10.10 -15.43
C ASP A 182 5.29 9.84 -16.23
N ALA A 183 4.34 9.11 -15.64
CA ALA A 183 3.00 8.93 -16.21
C ALA A 183 2.25 10.25 -16.35
N ILE A 184 2.24 11.10 -15.31
CA ILE A 184 1.62 12.44 -15.33
C ILE A 184 2.25 13.32 -16.43
N ARG A 185 3.58 13.33 -16.55
CA ARG A 185 4.30 14.09 -17.58
C ARG A 185 3.97 13.61 -18.98
N THR A 186 3.90 12.30 -19.17
CA THR A 186 3.54 11.68 -20.45
C THR A 186 2.12 12.05 -20.86
N LEU A 187 1.15 11.85 -19.96
CA LEU A 187 -0.25 12.22 -20.21
C LEU A 187 -0.39 13.71 -20.53
N THR A 188 0.28 14.58 -19.77
CA THR A 188 0.23 16.03 -20.01
C THR A 188 0.83 16.40 -21.38
N SER A 189 1.92 15.75 -21.79
CA SER A 189 2.52 15.97 -23.11
C SER A 189 1.60 15.53 -24.26
N LEU A 190 0.84 14.43 -24.07
CA LEU A 190 -0.13 13.95 -25.04
C LEU A 190 -1.31 14.93 -25.21
N ILE A 191 -1.74 15.62 -24.14
CA ILE A 191 -2.79 16.65 -24.23
C ILE A 191 -2.39 17.76 -25.22
N TYR A 192 -1.14 18.23 -25.15
CA TYR A 192 -0.64 19.25 -26.08
C TYR A 192 -0.55 18.78 -27.54
N SER A 193 -0.61 17.47 -27.78
CA SER A 193 -0.58 16.89 -29.12
C SER A 193 -1.98 16.84 -29.76
N ILE A 194 -3.04 17.16 -29.02
CA ILE A 194 -4.42 17.17 -29.52
C ILE A 194 -4.67 18.53 -30.21
N PRO A 195 -5.09 18.56 -31.50
CA PRO A 195 -5.24 19.80 -32.27
C PRO A 195 -6.20 20.84 -31.66
N ASP A 196 -7.19 20.40 -30.87
CA ASP A 196 -8.28 21.23 -30.33
C ASP A 196 -8.08 21.69 -28.87
N HIS A 197 -6.84 21.79 -28.39
CA HIS A 197 -6.46 22.03 -26.98
C HIS A 197 -7.02 23.32 -26.31
N LEU A 198 -7.89 24.11 -26.93
CA LEU A 198 -8.41 25.38 -26.43
C LEU A 198 -9.88 25.68 -26.81
N SER A 199 -10.80 24.70 -26.73
CA SER A 199 -12.23 25.06 -26.59
C SER A 199 -12.56 25.64 -25.20
N ALA A 200 -11.63 25.53 -24.25
CA ALA A 200 -11.65 26.26 -22.99
C ALA A 200 -10.96 27.62 -23.17
N ASN A 201 -11.63 28.70 -22.79
CA ASN A 201 -11.05 30.05 -22.67
C ASN A 201 -9.99 30.09 -21.55
N LEU A 202 -8.82 29.47 -21.77
CA LEU A 202 -7.70 29.50 -20.84
C LEU A 202 -7.00 30.87 -20.91
N ALA A 203 -6.58 31.38 -19.76
CA ALA A 203 -5.70 32.55 -19.71
C ALA A 203 -4.30 32.22 -20.27
N GLU A 204 -3.49 33.24 -20.62
CA GLU A 204 -2.14 33.06 -21.15
C GLU A 204 -1.19 32.28 -20.22
N ASP A 205 -1.44 32.31 -18.90
CA ASP A 205 -0.67 31.60 -17.88
C ASP A 205 -1.26 30.22 -17.52
N GLU A 206 -2.39 29.83 -18.12
CA GLU A 206 -3.13 28.62 -17.80
C GLU A 206 -2.91 27.48 -18.80
N PHE A 207 -2.93 26.26 -18.29
CA PHE A 207 -2.81 25.05 -19.10
C PHE A 207 -3.54 23.86 -18.48
N VAL A 208 -3.91 22.89 -19.32
CA VAL A 208 -4.46 21.61 -18.86
C VAL A 208 -3.32 20.63 -18.60
N GLY A 209 -3.31 20.02 -17.42
CA GLY A 209 -2.35 18.98 -17.06
C GLY A 209 -3.02 17.80 -16.40
N ALA A 210 -2.35 16.65 -16.42
CA ALA A 210 -2.77 15.48 -15.66
C ALA A 210 -2.44 15.65 -14.16
N ALA A 211 -3.20 14.97 -13.33
CA ALA A 211 -2.96 14.78 -11.91
C ALA A 211 -3.33 13.34 -11.55
N ALA A 212 -2.71 12.80 -10.50
CA ALA A 212 -3.07 11.48 -9.99
C ALA A 212 -3.42 11.55 -8.49
N THR A 213 -4.34 10.71 -8.05
CA THR A 213 -4.72 10.60 -6.63
C THR A 213 -4.72 9.14 -6.19
N VAL A 214 -4.27 8.89 -4.96
CA VAL A 214 -4.32 7.57 -4.28
C VAL A 214 -4.66 7.82 -2.82
N GLY A 215 -5.79 7.32 -2.35
CA GLY A 215 -6.27 7.61 -0.99
C GLY A 215 -6.38 9.12 -0.74
N ASN A 216 -5.70 9.62 0.29
CA ASN A 216 -5.64 11.05 0.62
C ASN A 216 -4.46 11.79 -0.05
N GLY A 217 -3.61 11.07 -0.79
CA GLY A 217 -2.45 11.64 -1.48
C GLY A 217 -2.81 12.13 -2.88
N MET A 218 -2.22 13.27 -3.27
CA MET A 218 -2.37 13.85 -4.59
C MET A 218 -1.00 14.13 -5.21
N TRP A 219 -0.77 13.64 -6.41
CA TRP A 219 0.39 13.92 -7.25
C TRP A 219 0.00 14.94 -8.32
N ILE A 220 0.83 15.98 -8.41
CA ILE A 220 0.66 17.08 -9.34
C ILE A 220 1.91 17.23 -10.19
N LEU A 221 1.78 17.95 -11.30
CA LEU A 221 2.87 18.15 -12.23
C LEU A 221 3.95 19.10 -11.65
N CYS A 222 5.20 18.63 -11.60
CA CYS A 222 6.36 19.45 -11.28
C CYS A 222 7.06 19.89 -12.58
N SER A 223 7.28 21.20 -12.76
CA SER A 223 8.12 21.65 -13.89
C SER A 223 9.60 21.40 -13.59
N ARG A 224 10.26 20.64 -14.46
CA ARG A 224 11.71 20.42 -14.40
C ARG A 224 12.49 21.71 -14.71
N GLU A 225 11.90 22.62 -15.47
CA GLU A 225 12.54 23.83 -16.01
C GLU A 225 12.42 25.06 -15.09
N ARG A 226 11.45 25.12 -14.16
CA ARG A 226 11.26 26.32 -13.32
C ARG A 226 11.40 26.09 -11.81
N ARG A 227 11.52 24.85 -11.32
CA ARG A 227 11.45 24.52 -9.87
C ARG A 227 10.22 25.16 -9.18
N ARG A 228 9.19 25.55 -9.94
CA ARG A 228 7.93 26.11 -9.44
C ARG A 228 6.88 25.01 -9.48
N LEU A 229 6.14 24.90 -8.38
CA LEU A 229 4.94 24.07 -8.30
C LEU A 229 3.86 24.76 -9.15
N ALA A 230 3.23 24.01 -10.05
CA ALA A 230 2.05 24.51 -10.74
C ALA A 230 0.90 24.59 -9.73
N THR A 231 0.27 25.76 -9.61
CA THR A 231 -0.86 25.93 -8.70
C THR A 231 -2.14 25.54 -9.42
N ILE A 232 -2.91 24.62 -8.81
CA ILE A 232 -4.21 24.21 -9.33
C ILE A 232 -5.18 25.37 -9.12
N ARG A 233 -5.60 26.03 -10.20
CA ARG A 233 -6.61 27.11 -10.13
C ARG A 233 -8.03 26.58 -10.23
N LYS A 234 -8.25 25.56 -11.06
CA LYS A 234 -9.58 24.97 -11.28
C LYS A 234 -9.46 23.51 -11.70
N GLY A 235 -10.16 22.62 -11.02
CA GLY A 235 -10.35 21.26 -11.54
C GLY A 235 -11.27 21.33 -12.76
N ILE A 236 -10.89 20.71 -13.87
CA ILE A 236 -11.89 20.42 -14.90
C ILE A 236 -12.75 19.33 -14.27
N GLU A 237 -14.07 19.58 -14.17
CA GLU A 237 -15.00 18.50 -13.80
C GLU A 237 -14.79 17.37 -14.80
N GLN A 238 -14.66 16.15 -14.27
CA GLN A 238 -14.32 14.93 -15.00
C GLN A 238 -14.99 14.94 -16.38
N VAL A 239 -14.19 15.16 -17.44
CA VAL A 239 -14.74 15.19 -18.80
C VAL A 239 -15.25 13.77 -19.08
N GLU A 240 -16.56 13.63 -19.29
CA GLU A 240 -17.24 12.34 -19.48
C GLU A 240 -16.81 11.60 -20.76
N GLY A 241 -15.96 12.22 -21.59
CA GLY A 241 -15.31 11.57 -22.72
C GLY A 241 -14.46 10.41 -22.26
N ASP A 242 -14.70 9.24 -22.86
CA ASP A 242 -14.24 7.94 -22.40
C ASP A 242 -12.74 7.92 -22.06
N LEU A 243 -12.44 7.86 -20.76
CA LEU A 243 -11.08 7.84 -20.21
C LEU A 243 -10.48 6.43 -20.25
N ASP A 244 -10.93 5.58 -21.16
CA ASP A 244 -10.52 4.17 -21.28
C ASP A 244 -9.00 3.99 -21.28
N GLY A 245 -8.26 4.90 -21.93
CA GLY A 245 -6.78 4.92 -21.89
C GLY A 245 -6.22 5.20 -20.49
N CYS A 246 -6.81 6.15 -19.74
CA CYS A 246 -6.43 6.39 -18.34
C CYS A 246 -6.82 5.20 -17.46
N ARG A 247 -8.01 4.61 -17.65
CA ARG A 247 -8.43 3.40 -16.92
C ARG A 247 -7.51 2.22 -17.17
N GLN A 248 -7.02 2.07 -18.40
CA GLN A 248 -6.04 1.05 -18.74
C GLN A 248 -4.71 1.32 -18.03
N LEU A 249 -4.25 2.57 -18.00
CA LEU A 249 -3.02 2.96 -17.32
C LEU A 249 -3.11 2.77 -15.80
N GLU A 250 -4.23 3.16 -15.18
CA GLU A 250 -4.54 2.90 -13.76
C GLU A 250 -4.38 1.42 -13.45
N ARG A 251 -5.03 0.53 -14.24
CA ARG A 251 -4.93 -0.92 -14.10
C ARG A 251 -3.50 -1.45 -14.24
N ILE A 252 -2.71 -0.90 -15.15
CA ILE A 252 -1.29 -1.28 -15.31
C ILE A 252 -0.49 -0.89 -14.06
N ILE A 253 -0.65 0.34 -13.58
CA ILE A 253 0.10 0.85 -12.42
C ILE A 253 -0.29 0.08 -11.15
N GLU A 254 -1.58 -0.22 -10.96
CA GLU A 254 -2.04 -1.06 -9.87
C GLU A 254 -1.41 -2.46 -9.92
N ALA A 255 -1.43 -3.09 -11.11
CA ALA A 255 -0.85 -4.42 -11.31
C ALA A 255 0.68 -4.42 -11.05
N ASP A 256 1.39 -3.38 -11.50
CA ASP A 256 2.81 -3.19 -11.20
C ASP A 256 3.04 -3.04 -9.70
N SER A 257 2.24 -2.26 -8.98
CA SER A 257 2.39 -2.09 -7.53
C SER A 257 2.18 -3.37 -6.72
N CYS A 258 1.40 -4.32 -7.26
CA CYS A 258 1.20 -5.64 -6.67
C CYS A 258 2.31 -6.64 -7.03
N SER A 259 3.08 -6.39 -8.10
CA SER A 259 4.07 -7.35 -8.62
C SER A 259 5.52 -6.88 -8.46
N ARG A 260 5.74 -5.58 -8.26
CA ARG A 260 7.05 -4.93 -8.19
C ARG A 260 7.16 -4.04 -6.97
N TRP A 261 8.38 -3.90 -6.46
CA TRP A 261 8.65 -2.96 -5.38
C TRP A 261 8.72 -1.53 -5.89
N LEU A 262 7.62 -0.79 -5.70
CA LEU A 262 7.54 0.67 -5.93
C LEU A 262 7.70 1.48 -4.62
N GLY A 263 7.68 0.82 -3.46
CA GLY A 263 7.77 1.48 -2.16
C GLY A 263 6.47 2.12 -1.68
N MET A 264 5.34 1.83 -2.34
CA MET A 264 3.99 2.23 -1.94
C MET A 264 2.96 1.36 -2.67
N ASP A 265 1.84 1.06 -2.01
CA ASP A 265 0.65 0.47 -2.63
C ASP A 265 -0.07 1.55 -3.46
N LEU A 266 -0.18 1.34 -4.77
CA LEU A 266 -0.84 2.26 -5.70
C LEU A 266 -2.25 1.79 -6.06
N LYS A 267 -2.80 0.81 -5.35
CA LYS A 267 -4.18 0.37 -5.54
C LYS A 267 -5.17 1.51 -5.34
N GLY A 268 -6.10 1.67 -6.28
CA GLY A 268 -7.07 2.76 -6.32
C GLY A 268 -6.50 4.06 -6.89
N ILE A 269 -5.37 4.02 -7.60
CA ILE A 269 -4.86 5.21 -8.31
C ILE A 269 -5.86 5.65 -9.37
N THR A 270 -6.11 6.95 -9.39
CA THR A 270 -6.97 7.56 -10.42
C THR A 270 -6.26 8.75 -11.06
N PHE A 271 -6.39 8.87 -12.37
CA PHE A 271 -5.92 10.03 -13.12
C PHE A 271 -7.08 10.96 -13.43
N CYS A 272 -6.82 12.25 -13.32
CA CYS A 272 -7.75 13.30 -13.73
C CYS A 272 -7.00 14.44 -14.42
N PHE A 273 -7.74 15.31 -15.10
CA PHE A 273 -7.19 16.48 -15.77
C PHE A 273 -7.62 17.75 -15.05
N LYS A 274 -6.69 18.70 -14.86
CA LYS A 274 -6.91 19.94 -14.13
C LYS A 274 -6.36 21.12 -14.91
N ILE A 275 -6.93 22.30 -14.70
CA ILE A 275 -6.35 23.57 -15.15
C ILE A 275 -5.37 24.04 -14.08
N TYR A 276 -4.14 24.22 -14.52
CA TYR A 276 -3.05 24.76 -13.74
C TYR A 276 -2.73 26.17 -14.23
N ALA A 277 -2.19 27.00 -13.35
CA ALA A 277 -1.51 28.22 -13.74
C ALA A 277 -0.08 28.20 -13.18
N TRP A 278 0.85 28.73 -13.95
CA TRP A 278 2.20 28.97 -13.45
C TRP A 278 2.22 30.24 -12.60
N GLU A 279 2.71 30.12 -11.37
CA GLU A 279 3.18 31.27 -10.59
C GLU A 279 4.54 31.77 -11.12
#